data_AF-A0A2M8LYH3-F1
#
_entry.id   AF-A0A2M8LYH3-F1
#
_cell.length_a   1.000
_cell.length_b   1.000
_cell.length_c   1.000
_cell.angle_alpha   90.00
_cell.angle_beta   90.00
_cell.angle_gamma   90.00
#
_symmetry.space_group_name_H-M   'P 1'
#
loop_
_entity.id
_entity.type
_entity.pdbx_description
1 polymer ?
#
loop_
_entity_poly.entity_id
_entity_poly.type
_entity_poly.pdbx_seq_one_letter_code
_entity_poly.pdbx_strand_id
1 'polypeptide(L)'
;MDGCDHTLLAALALGDASPAEAYTAGCHLGHCAACRTELAELQELVATARTASPGGDAVRPPGRVWQAVADAVTAEGDGTDAPDGTGPVRER
;
A
#
# COMPACT_ATOMS: atom_id res chain seq x y z
N MET A 1 2.91 -25.61 13.36
CA MET A 1 2.48 -24.68 12.30
C MET A 1 2.89 -23.33 12.78
N ASP A 2 4.07 -22.89 12.38
CA ASP A 2 4.60 -21.59 12.76
C ASP A 2 3.82 -20.52 11.97
N GLY A 3 3.21 -19.58 12.68
CA GLY A 3 2.48 -18.46 12.09
C GLY A 3 3.42 -17.41 11.49
N CYS A 4 2.86 -16.37 10.88
CA CYS A 4 3.65 -15.17 10.61
C CYS A 4 4.18 -14.59 11.93
N ASP A 5 5.42 -14.10 11.90
CA ASP A 5 5.97 -13.33 13.01
C ASP A 5 5.10 -12.08 13.28
N HIS A 6 4.78 -11.83 14.55
CA HIS A 6 3.91 -10.72 14.95
C HIS A 6 4.51 -9.35 14.58
N THR A 7 5.84 -9.21 14.63
CA THR A 7 6.52 -7.97 14.25
C THR A 7 6.37 -7.70 12.75
N LEU A 8 6.45 -8.76 11.94
CA LEU A 8 6.22 -8.68 10.50
C LEU A 8 4.76 -8.29 10.17
N LEU A 9 3.77 -8.86 10.89
CA LEU A 9 2.37 -8.45 10.73
C LEU A 9 2.13 -6.99 11.11
N ALA A 10 2.76 -6.53 12.19
CA ALA A 10 2.71 -5.12 12.59
C ALA A 10 3.36 -4.19 11.54
N ALA A 11 4.52 -4.56 11.00
CA ALA A 11 5.19 -3.80 9.93
C ALA A 11 4.30 -3.71 8.67
N LEU A 12 3.62 -4.79 8.30
CA LEU A 12 2.65 -4.79 7.19
C LEU A 12 1.45 -3.89 7.47
N ALA A 13 0.91 -3.92 8.69
CA ALA A 13 -0.22 -3.07 9.07
C ALA A 13 0.15 -1.57 9.05
N LEU A 14 1.38 -1.22 9.42
CA LEU A 14 1.90 0.15 9.36
C LEU A 14 2.26 0.60 7.94
N GLY A 15 2.56 -0.34 7.04
CA GLY A 15 3.07 -0.07 5.69
C GLY A 15 4.61 0.08 5.64
N ASP A 16 5.32 -0.37 6.68
CA ASP A 16 6.76 -0.23 6.85
C ASP A 16 7.54 -1.50 6.45
N ALA A 17 6.84 -2.60 6.11
CA ALA A 17 7.47 -3.82 5.66
C ALA A 17 8.20 -3.62 4.32
N SER A 18 9.42 -4.15 4.21
CA SER A 18 10.16 -4.18 2.96
C SER A 18 9.47 -5.06 1.90
N PRO A 19 9.78 -4.91 0.60
CA PRO A 19 9.20 -5.74 -0.45
C PRO A 19 9.44 -7.26 -0.24
N ALA A 20 10.60 -7.64 0.29
CA ALA A 20 10.94 -9.04 0.55
C ALA A 20 10.12 -9.62 1.73
N GLU A 21 9.92 -8.82 2.77
CA GLU A 21 9.09 -9.15 3.93
C GLU A 21 7.62 -9.29 3.53
N ALA A 22 7.10 -8.35 2.74
CA ALA A 22 5.74 -8.41 2.21
C ALA A 22 5.51 -9.62 1.31
N TYR A 23 6.47 -9.95 0.44
CA TYR A 23 6.39 -11.15 -0.39
C TYR A 23 6.35 -12.43 0.46
N THR A 24 7.25 -12.53 1.44
CA THR A 24 7.34 -13.71 2.32
C THR A 24 6.07 -13.90 3.14
N ALA A 25 5.56 -12.83 3.74
CA ALA A 25 4.28 -12.87 4.46
C ALA A 25 3.12 -13.22 3.53
N GLY A 26 3.09 -12.66 2.31
CA GLY A 26 2.05 -12.91 1.32
C GLY A 26 1.87 -14.40 1.00
N CYS A 27 2.98 -15.16 0.87
CA CYS A 27 2.95 -16.60 0.67
C CYS A 27 2.20 -17.34 1.80
N HIS A 28 2.42 -16.96 3.06
CA HIS A 28 1.73 -17.55 4.21
C HIS A 28 0.29 -17.06 4.32
N LEU A 29 0.07 -15.74 4.17
CA LEU A 29 -1.25 -15.10 4.24
C LEU A 29 -2.21 -15.63 3.17
N GLY A 30 -1.71 -16.07 2.00
CA GLY A 30 -2.52 -16.75 0.99
C GLY A 30 -3.23 -18.01 1.51
N HIS A 31 -2.65 -18.68 2.50
CA HIS A 31 -3.12 -19.99 2.97
C HIS A 31 -3.58 -20.00 4.44
N CYS A 32 -3.16 -19.04 5.26
CA CYS A 32 -3.45 -18.99 6.68
C CYS A 32 -4.54 -17.96 7.02
N ALA A 33 -5.74 -18.44 7.36
CA ALA A 33 -6.86 -17.58 7.75
C ALA A 33 -6.63 -16.84 9.08
N ALA A 34 -5.91 -17.45 10.03
CA ALA A 34 -5.61 -16.85 11.32
C ALA A 34 -4.73 -15.59 11.17
N CYS A 35 -3.60 -15.70 10.46
CA CYS A 35 -2.72 -14.56 10.23
C CYS A 35 -3.37 -13.46 9.38
N ARG A 36 -4.29 -13.80 8.46
CA ARG A 36 -5.09 -12.79 7.75
C ARG A 36 -6.02 -12.03 8.68
N THR A 37 -6.66 -12.72 9.62
CA THR A 37 -7.56 -12.11 10.60
C THR A 37 -6.78 -11.15 11.50
N GLU A 38 -5.64 -11.61 12.01
CA GLU A 38 -4.76 -10.79 12.85
C GLU A 38 -4.25 -9.54 12.11
N LEU A 39 -3.81 -9.69 10.86
CA LEU A 39 -3.40 -8.54 10.05
C LEU A 39 -4.53 -7.53 9.87
N ALA A 40 -5.76 -8.00 9.64
CA ALA A 40 -6.92 -7.12 9.50
C ALA A 40 -7.23 -6.35 10.78
N GLU A 41 -7.15 -7.00 11.95
CA GLU A 41 -7.32 -6.36 13.26
C GLU A 41 -6.26 -5.28 13.51
N LEU A 42 -5.00 -5.56 13.16
CA LEU A 42 -3.91 -4.58 13.26
C LEU A 42 -4.12 -3.39 12.30
N GLN A 43 -4.58 -3.64 11.07
CA GLN A 43 -4.88 -2.59 10.10
C GLN A 43 -6.03 -1.68 10.58
N GLU A 44 -7.06 -2.25 11.19
CA GLU A 44 -8.17 -1.50 11.78
C GLU A 44 -7.69 -0.61 12.95
N LEU A 45 -6.82 -1.15 13.80
CA LEU A 45 -6.20 -0.39 14.90
C LEU A 45 -5.39 0.79 14.36
N VAL A 46 -4.56 0.57 13.33
CA VAL A 46 -3.77 1.63 12.69
C VAL A 46 -4.66 2.70 12.06
N ALA A 47 -5.74 2.31 11.37
CA ALA A 47 -6.69 3.24 10.79
C ALA A 47 -7.36 4.10 11.87
N THR A 48 -7.76 3.48 12.98
CA THR A 48 -8.30 4.18 14.15
C THR A 48 -7.28 5.15 14.74
N ALA A 49 -6.03 4.72 14.94
CA ALA A 49 -4.98 5.58 15.49
C ALA A 49 -4.68 6.80 14.58
N ARG A 50 -4.64 6.60 13.26
CA ARG A 50 -4.40 7.68 12.28
C ARG A 50 -5.53 8.72 12.28
N THR A 51 -6.78 8.28 12.46
CA THR A 51 -7.95 9.16 12.46
C THR A 51 -8.23 9.79 13.83
N ALA A 52 -7.89 9.10 14.91
CA ALA A 52 -8.12 9.53 16.28
C ALA A 52 -7.16 10.62 16.75
N SER A 53 -6.12 10.98 15.97
CA SER A 53 -5.11 11.97 16.35
C SER A 53 -5.77 13.30 16.78
N PRO A 54 -5.92 13.56 18.09
CA PRO A 54 -6.66 14.70 18.58
C PRO A 54 -5.64 15.81 18.87
N GLY A 55 -5.67 16.88 18.07
CA GLY A 55 -5.12 18.17 18.53
C GLY A 55 -3.68 18.51 18.19
N GLY A 56 -3.03 17.83 17.24
CA GLY A 56 -1.99 18.48 16.46
C GLY A 56 -2.66 19.03 15.21
N ASP A 57 -2.90 20.34 15.10
CA ASP A 57 -3.28 20.94 13.81
C ASP A 57 -2.31 20.39 12.78
N ALA A 58 -2.79 19.52 11.88
CA ALA A 58 -1.98 19.03 10.79
C ALA A 58 -1.50 20.27 10.07
N VAL A 59 -0.22 20.59 10.21
CA VAL A 59 0.32 21.86 9.73
C VAL A 59 0.10 21.85 8.23
N ARG A 60 -0.77 22.73 7.76
CA ARG A 60 -1.07 22.81 6.34
C ARG A 60 0.25 23.06 5.61
N PRO A 61 0.69 22.14 4.73
CA PRO A 61 1.95 22.33 4.06
C PRO A 61 1.86 23.59 3.17
N PRO A 62 2.95 24.35 3.02
CA PRO A 62 2.95 25.57 2.20
C PRO A 62 2.60 25.28 0.74
N GLY A 63 2.03 26.26 0.02
CA GLY A 63 1.58 26.08 -1.36
C GLY A 63 2.62 25.51 -2.32
N ARG A 64 3.90 25.91 -2.16
CA ARG A 64 5.03 25.37 -2.94
C ARG A 64 5.18 23.84 -2.86
N VAL A 65 4.81 23.24 -1.72
CA VAL A 65 4.89 21.79 -1.52
C VAL A 65 3.83 21.10 -2.39
N TRP A 66 2.61 21.63 -2.41
CA TRP A 66 1.55 21.11 -3.28
C TRP A 66 1.87 21.28 -4.77
N GLN A 67 2.48 22.40 -5.13
CA GLN A 67 2.91 22.65 -6.51
C GLN A 67 3.98 21.64 -6.94
N ALA A 68 4.98 21.39 -6.09
CA ALA A 68 6.00 20.37 -6.35
C ALA A 68 5.41 18.95 -6.46
N VAL A 69 4.41 18.60 -5.63
CA VAL A 69 3.70 17.32 -5.75
C VAL A 69 2.93 17.22 -7.07
N ALA A 70 2.25 18.28 -7.49
CA ALA A 70 1.52 18.29 -8.77
C ALA A 70 2.47 18.14 -9.97
N ASP A 71 3.63 18.81 -9.94
CA ASP A 71 4.65 18.70 -10.97
C ASP A 71 5.22 17.27 -11.04
N ALA A 72 5.51 16.65 -9.88
CA ALA A 72 6.03 15.28 -9.81
C ALA A 72 5.04 14.23 -10.35
N VAL A 73 3.77 14.30 -9.98
CA VAL A 73 2.73 13.37 -10.47
C VAL A 73 2.55 13.52 -11.99
N THR A 74 2.65 14.73 -12.51
CA THR A 74 2.56 14.99 -13.96
C THR A 74 3.78 14.41 -14.70
N ALA A 75 4.98 14.54 -14.13
CA ALA A 75 6.20 13.98 -14.70
C ALA A 75 6.22 12.44 -14.71
N GLU A 76 5.62 11.78 -13.71
CA GLU A 76 5.48 10.31 -13.67
C GLU A 76 4.45 9.79 -14.68
N GLY A 77 3.42 10.57 -14.99
CA GLY A 77 2.36 10.23 -15.95
C GLY A 77 2.71 10.39 -17.43
N ASP A 78 3.82 11.06 -17.76
CA ASP A 78 4.30 11.24 -19.15
C ASP A 78 5.01 9.99 -19.72
N GLY A 79 5.17 8.95 -18.88
CA GLY A 79 5.50 7.60 -19.33
C GLY A 79 4.30 6.95 -20.02
N THR A 80 4.10 7.24 -21.30
CA THR A 80 3.17 6.49 -22.17
C THR A 80 3.59 5.02 -22.25
N ASP A 81 3.07 4.17 -21.37
CA ASP A 81 2.87 2.75 -21.65
C ASP A 81 1.42 2.57 -22.09
N ALA A 82 1.18 2.88 -23.36
CA ALA A 82 -0.05 2.48 -24.02
C ALA A 82 0.04 0.97 -24.28
N PRO A 83 -0.90 0.13 -23.78
CA PRO A 83 -0.94 -1.26 -24.23
C PRO A 83 -1.26 -1.26 -25.73
N ASP A 84 -0.30 -1.70 -26.55
CA ASP A 84 -0.48 -1.99 -27.97
C ASP A 84 -1.45 -3.18 -28.11
N GLY A 85 -2.74 -2.85 -28.02
CA GLY A 85 -3.86 -3.76 -28.17
C GLY A 85 -4.54 -3.57 -29.52
N THR A 86 -3.80 -3.56 -30.63
CA THR A 86 -4.40 -3.70 -31.97
C THR A 86 -3.78 -4.87 -32.72
N GLY A 87 -4.06 -6.08 -32.25
CA GLY A 87 -3.99 -7.28 -33.09
C GLY A 87 -5.23 -7.34 -33.98
N PRO A 88 -5.12 -7.53 -35.32
CA PRO A 88 -6.29 -7.66 -36.16
C PRO A 88 -6.97 -9.01 -35.91
N VAL A 89 -8.24 -8.98 -35.51
CA VAL A 89 -9.14 -10.13 -35.66
C VAL A 89 -9.24 -10.43 -37.16
N ARG A 90 -8.73 -11.59 -37.57
CA ARG A 90 -9.09 -12.20 -38.85
C ARG A 90 -9.95 -13.43 -38.55
N GLU A 91 -11.25 -13.25 -38.64
CA GLU A 91 -12.18 -14.34 -38.88
C GLU A 91 -11.84 -14.99 -40.23
N ARG A 92 -11.69 -16.33 -40.25
CA ARG A 92 -12.25 -17.28 -41.23
C ARG A 92 -11.94 -18.71 -40.84
#